data_AF-A0A6B0XYZ5-F1
#
_entry.id   AF-A0A6B0XYZ5-F1
#
_cell.length_a   1.000
_cell.length_b   1.000
_cell.length_c   1.000
_cell.angle_alpha   90.00
_cell.angle_beta   90.00
_cell.angle_gamma   90.00
#
_symmetry.space_group_name_H-M   'P 1'
#
loop_
_entity.id
_entity.type
_entity.pdbx_description
1 polymer ?
#
loop_
_entity_poly.entity_id
_entity_poly.type
_entity_poly.pdbx_seq_one_letter_code
_entity_poly.pdbx_strand_id
1 'polypeptide(L)' 'SWLISFNVLNLRQPMVASIWDGLCRLLEPVYQPIRRVLPNTGALDLTPLVAFLIIIILRDIVLPDLARSLM' A
#
# COMPACT_ATOMS: atom_id res chain seq x y z
N SER A 1 -10.64 1.68 -3.26
CA SER A 1 -9.57 0.69 -3.00
C SER A 1 -10.14 -0.72 -3.17
N TRP A 2 -9.27 -1.73 -3.29
CA TRP A 2 -9.66 -3.15 -3.29
C TRP A 2 -10.58 -3.45 -2.11
N LEU A 3 -10.18 -3.07 -0.89
CA LEU A 3 -10.94 -3.37 0.33
C LEU A 3 -12.40 -2.88 0.29
N ILE A 4 -12.67 -1.74 -0.35
CA ILE A 4 -14.03 -1.22 -0.55
C ILE A 4 -14.75 -2.01 -1.66
N SER A 5 -14.06 -2.27 -2.77
CA SER A 5 -14.65 -2.96 -3.94
C SER A 5 -15.07 -4.39 -3.63
N PHE A 6 -14.36 -5.06 -2.71
CA PHE A 6 -14.68 -6.41 -2.25
C PHE A 6 -15.57 -6.43 -0.99
N ASN A 7 -16.17 -5.29 -0.62
CA ASN A 7 -17.03 -5.14 0.57
C ASN A 7 -16.38 -5.61 1.89
N VAL A 8 -15.04 -5.56 1.98
CA VAL A 8 -14.31 -5.87 3.23
C VAL A 8 -14.45 -4.70 4.21
N LEU A 9 -14.45 -3.47 3.70
CA LEU A 9 -14.66 -2.25 4.49
C LEU A 9 -16.03 -1.64 4.22
N ASN A 10 -16.77 -1.37 5.29
CA ASN A 10 -18.07 -0.71 5.23
C ASN A 10 -17.95 0.80 5.53
N LEU A 11 -17.74 1.60 4.49
CA LEU A 11 -17.63 3.07 4.62
C LEU A 11 -18.95 3.78 4.99
N ARG A 12 -20.08 3.07 5.04
CA ARG A 12 -21.34 3.65 5.53
C ARG A 12 -21.30 3.92 7.03
N GLN A 13 -20.37 3.28 7.75
CA GLN A 13 -20.16 3.51 9.18
C GLN A 13 -19.20 4.71 9.37
N PRO A 14 -19.62 5.79 10.05
CA PRO A 14 -18.82 7.01 10.16
C PRO A 14 -17.41 6.82 10.74
N MET A 15 -17.27 5.89 11.69
CA MET A 15 -15.98 5.55 12.30
C MET A 15 -15.03 4.85 11.32
N VAL A 16 -15.54 3.95 10.49
CA VAL A 16 -14.73 3.24 9.48
C VAL A 16 -14.28 4.22 8.40
N ALA A 17 -15.17 5.11 7.98
CA ALA A 17 -14.87 6.15 7.00
C ALA A 17 -13.77 7.11 7.50
N SER A 18 -13.85 7.60 8.74
CA SER A 18 -12.84 8.53 9.28
C SER A 18 -11.47 7.88 9.42
N ILE A 19 -11.41 6.62 9.87
CA ILE A 19 -10.16 5.85 9.94
C ILE A 19 -9.60 5.62 8.53
N TRP A 20 -10.47 5.24 7.58
CA TRP A 20 -10.08 5.02 6.20
C TRP A 20 -9.51 6.29 5.56
N ASP A 21 -10.17 7.43 5.72
CA ASP A 21 -9.71 8.71 5.17
C ASP A 21 -8.41 9.17 5.82
N GLY A 22 -8.27 9.01 7.13
CA GLY A 22 -7.02 9.29 7.85
C GLY A 22 -5.87 8.43 7.33
N LEU A 23 -6.10 7.12 7.21
CA LEU A 23 -5.11 6.17 6.71
C LEU A 23 -4.73 6.45 5.25
N CYS A 24 -5.71 6.72 4.39
CA CYS A 24 -5.48 7.08 2.99
C CYS A 24 -4.61 8.34 2.89
N ARG A 25 -4.89 9.39 3.65
CA ARG A 25 -4.08 10.62 3.64
C ARG A 25 -2.64 10.38 4.09
N LEU A 26 -2.43 9.53 5.09
CA LEU A 26 -1.09 9.17 5.57
C LEU A 26 -0.32 8.33 4.54
N LEU A 27 -1.01 7.45 3.82
CA LEU A 27 -0.40 6.56 2.83
C LEU A 27 -0.29 7.18 1.43
N GLU A 28 -1.03 8.24 1.13
CA GLU A 28 -1.01 8.98 -0.14
C GLU A 28 0.41 9.27 -0.66
N PRO A 29 1.36 9.82 0.13
CA PRO A 29 2.72 10.09 -0.36
C PRO A 29 3.48 8.83 -0.81
N VAL A 30 3.17 7.67 -0.23
CA VAL A 30 3.78 6.38 -0.59
C VAL A 30 3.02 5.72 -1.75
N TYR A 31 1.70 5.83 -1.75
CA TYR A 31 0.82 5.21 -2.73
C TYR A 31 0.85 5.92 -4.09
N GLN A 32 1.03 7.24 -4.12
CA GLN A 32 1.11 8.04 -5.35
C GLN A 32 2.26 7.58 -6.28
N PRO A 33 3.52 7.46 -5.81
CA PRO A 33 4.61 6.93 -6.64
C PRO A 33 4.33 5.53 -7.18
N ILE A 34 3.80 4.63 -6.34
CA ILE A 34 3.51 3.25 -6.73
C ILE A 34 2.44 3.22 -7.83
N ARG A 35 1.36 4.01 -7.68
CA ARG A 35 0.29 4.13 -8.68
C ARG A 35 0.74 4.67 -10.03
N ARG A 36 1.79 5.51 -10.07
CA ARG A 36 2.35 6.02 -11.34
C ARG A 36 3.08 4.95 -12.14
N VAL A 37 3.60 3.92 -11.46
CA VAL A 37 4.33 2.82 -12.11
C VAL A 37 3.38 1.68 -12.48
N LEU A 38 2.31 1.49 -11.71
CA LEU A 38 1.33 0.45 -11.98
C LEU A 38 0.48 0.77 -13.21
N PRO A 39 0.15 -0.24 -14.05
CA PRO A 39 -0.83 -0.07 -15.10
C PRO A 39 -2.21 0.25 -14.50
N ASN A 40 -3.07 0.92 -15.27
CA ASN A 40 -4.44 1.21 -14.84
C ASN A 40 -5.24 -0.09 -14.68
N THR A 41 -5.33 -0.60 -13.45
CA THR A 41 -6.02 -1.86 -13.08
C THR A 41 -7.53 -1.70 -12.86
N GLY A 42 -8.12 -0.59 -13.29
CA GLY A 42 -9.55 -0.32 -13.18
C GLY A 42 -10.04 -0.30 -11.72
N ALA A 43 -11.02 -1.14 -11.40
CA ALA A 43 -11.62 -1.22 -10.05
C ALA A 43 -10.71 -1.89 -9.00
N LEU A 44 -9.67 -2.59 -9.42
CA LEU A 44 -8.77 -3.32 -8.53
C LEU A 44 -7.58 -2.43 -8.15
N ASP A 45 -7.55 -1.93 -6.91
CA ASP A 45 -6.41 -1.16 -6.41
C ASP A 45 -5.32 -2.11 -5.89
N LEU A 46 -4.31 -2.38 -6.73
CA LEU A 46 -3.15 -3.22 -6.39
C LEU A 46 -2.07 -2.49 -5.58
N THR A 47 -2.21 -1.18 -5.40
CA THR A 47 -1.23 -0.34 -4.69
C THR A 47 -0.85 -0.90 -3.31
N PRO A 48 -1.81 -1.33 -2.46
CA PRO A 48 -1.46 -1.85 -1.13
C PRO A 48 -0.64 -3.14 -1.20
N LEU A 49 -0.96 -4.04 -2.14
CA LEU A 49 -0.23 -5.29 -2.32
C LEU A 49 1.22 -5.04 -2.74
N VAL A 50 1.40 -4.11 -3.68
CA VAL A 50 2.73 -3.75 -4.20
C VAL A 50 3.55 -3.04 -3.14
N ALA A 51 2.94 -2.16 -2.34
CA ALA A 51 3.60 -1.55 -1.19
C ALA A 51 4.10 -2.62 -0.20
N PHE A 52 3.29 -3.62 0.12
CA PHE A 52 3.71 -4.74 0.97
C PHE A 52 4.87 -5.54 0.37
N LEU A 53 4.82 -5.83 -0.92
CA LEU A 53 5.89 -6.55 -1.61
C LEU A 53 7.22 -5.78 -1.56
N ILE A 54 7.18 -4.47 -1.79
CA ILE A 54 8.37 -3.60 -1.68
C ILE A 54 8.94 -3.66 -0.27
N ILE A 55 8.10 -3.59 0.77
CA ILE A 55 8.55 -3.69 2.17
C ILE A 55 9.23 -5.03 2.43
N ILE A 56 8.66 -6.15 1.96
CA ILE A 56 9.24 -7.49 2.13
C ILE A 56 10.60 -7.57 1.43
N ILE A 57 10.70 -7.11 0.19
CA ILE A 57 11.97 -7.11 -0.57
C ILE A 57 13.04 -6.26 0.13
N LEU A 58 12.67 -5.07 0.59
CA LEU A 58 13.59 -4.18 1.30
C LEU A 58 14.10 -4.83 2.59
N ARG A 59 13.21 -5.50 3.33
CA ARG A 59 13.51 -6.15 4.61
C ARG A 59 14.36 -7.41 4.46
N ASP A 60 14.00 -8.29 3.54
CA ASP A 60 14.53 -9.65 3.52
C ASP A 60 15.72 -9.81 2.55
N ILE A 61 15.85 -8.90 1.57
CA ILE A 61 16.90 -8.94 0.56
C ILE A 61 17.82 -7.72 0.71
N VAL A 62 17.27 -6.52 0.53
CA VAL A 62 18.09 -5.30 0.40
C VAL A 62 18.84 -4.97 1.68
N LEU A 63 18.15 -4.91 2.83
CA LEU A 63 18.77 -4.57 4.11
C LEU A 63 19.87 -5.57 4.52
N PRO A 64 19.65 -6.90 4.46
CA PRO A 64 20.69 -7.89 4.76
C PRO A 64 21.86 -7.88 3.79
N ASP A 65 21.62 -7.65 2.50
CA ASP A 65 22.69 -7.56 1.49
C ASP A 65 23.55 -6.31 1.73
N LEU A 66 22.92 -5.17 2.00
CA LEU A 66 23.63 -3.93 2.33
C LEU A 66 24.46 -4.10 3.61
N ALA A 67 23.89 -4.69 4.66
CA ALA A 67 24.61 -4.94 5.90
C ALA A 67 25.83 -5.85 5.70
N ARG A 68 25.70 -6.90 4.87
CA ARG A 68 26.81 -7.80 4.51
C ARG A 68 27.87 -7.12 3.65
N SER A 69 27.49 -6.18 2.79
CA SER A 69 28.45 -5.46 1.93
C SER A 69 29.31 -4.42 2.67
N LEU A 70 28.86 -4.00 3.86
CA LEU A 70 29.54 -3.00 4.71
C LEU A 70 30.40 -3.63 5.81
N MET A 71 30.27 -4.94 6.04
CA MET A 71 31.08 -5.74 6.97
C MET A 71 32.21 -6.45 6.22
#